data_AF-A0A2U2J8Z4-F1
#
_entry.id   AF-A0A2U2J8Z4-F1
#
_cell.length_a   1.000
_cell.length_b   1.000
_cell.length_c   1.000
_cell.angle_alpha   90.00
_cell.angle_beta   90.00
_cell.angle_gamma   90.00
#
_symmetry.space_group_name_H-M   'P 1'
#
loop_
_entity.id
_entity.type
_entity.pdbx_description
1 polymer ?
#
loop_
_entity_poly.entity_id
_entity_poly.type
_entity_poly.pdbx_seq_one_letter_code
_entity_poly.pdbx_strand_id
1 'polypeptide(L)'
;MDVLDNYKKAWGNQASENSQFSTLEIYKMAHSKSSSIVKWIFIIGILEFVILNSLYFFIDTDKAMLEYEKLGLENFIYYSQIAAYVILFYFLWMFYQNYKRISTIDSTKILMKKIIKTRKTVRNYVLFNLGYLALIMIVVTATTINTNIDELNNKQIFLVIIATLIATLLILGILWLFYQLLYGILLRKLNRNYKELAKLDDAN
;
A
#
# COMPACT_ATOMS: atom_id res chain seq x y z
N MET A 1 48.02 -29.43 35.54
CA MET A 1 46.61 -29.01 35.44
C MET A 1 46.13 -29.37 34.05
N ASP A 2 45.01 -30.08 33.98
CA ASP A 2 44.51 -30.69 32.75
C ASP A 2 43.95 -29.61 31.82
N VAL A 3 44.12 -29.76 30.50
CA VAL A 3 43.67 -28.77 29.51
C VAL A 3 42.16 -28.52 29.64
N LEU A 4 41.43 -29.56 30.04
CA LEU A 4 40.00 -29.52 30.34
C LEU A 4 39.65 -28.59 31.51
N ASP A 5 40.49 -28.54 32.56
CA ASP A 5 40.27 -27.69 33.73
C ASP A 5 40.39 -26.21 33.36
N ASN A 6 41.30 -25.88 32.44
CA ASN A 6 41.44 -24.51 31.94
C ASN A 6 40.20 -24.09 31.13
N TYR A 7 39.64 -24.97 30.30
CA TYR A 7 38.39 -24.69 29.59
C TYR A 7 37.21 -24.54 30.52
N LYS A 8 37.12 -25.36 31.57
CA LYS A 8 36.04 -25.29 32.57
C LYS A 8 36.12 -23.99 33.39
N LYS A 9 37.33 -23.54 33.73
CA LYS A 9 37.57 -22.22 34.34
C LYS A 9 37.22 -21.06 33.41
N ALA A 10 37.59 -21.14 32.14
CA ALA A 10 37.26 -20.11 31.15
C ALA A 10 35.75 -20.02 30.91
N TRP A 11 35.04 -21.16 30.91
CA TRP A 11 33.59 -21.22 30.78
C TRP A 11 32.86 -20.65 32.00
N GLY A 12 33.33 -20.97 33.22
CA GLY A 12 32.78 -20.41 34.46
C GLY A 12 33.09 -18.92 34.69
N ASN A 13 34.17 -18.41 34.06
CA ASN A 13 34.59 -17.01 34.11
C ASN A 13 34.13 -16.20 32.89
N GLN A 14 33.20 -16.71 32.10
CA GLN A 14 32.50 -15.86 31.13
C GLN A 14 31.81 -14.76 31.94
N ALA A 15 32.21 -13.50 31.72
CA ALA A 15 31.41 -12.36 32.16
C ALA A 15 30.01 -12.66 31.66
N SER A 16 29.04 -12.79 32.58
CA SER A 16 27.68 -13.10 32.19
C SER A 16 27.29 -12.08 31.13
N GLU A 17 27.18 -12.50 29.88
CA GLU A 17 26.44 -11.77 28.84
C GLU A 17 24.95 -11.85 29.21
N ASN A 18 24.62 -11.42 30.42
CA ASN A 18 23.38 -10.71 30.65
C ASN A 18 23.56 -9.36 29.95
N SER A 19 23.56 -9.37 28.62
CA SER A 19 22.82 -8.35 27.90
C SER A 19 21.34 -8.60 28.19
N GLN A 20 20.96 -8.51 29.47
CA GLN A 20 19.60 -8.19 29.85
C GLN A 20 19.41 -6.79 29.30
N PHE A 21 19.04 -6.70 28.03
CA PHE A 21 18.71 -5.44 27.40
C PHE A 21 17.80 -4.72 28.37
N SER A 22 18.21 -3.53 28.80
CA SER A 22 17.39 -2.79 29.75
C SER A 22 16.00 -2.62 29.13
N THR A 23 14.95 -2.56 29.94
CA THR A 23 13.58 -2.31 29.46
C THR A 23 13.53 -1.11 28.51
N LEU A 24 14.41 -0.13 28.75
CA LEU A 24 14.62 1.07 27.95
C LEU A 24 15.31 0.82 26.59
N GLU A 25 16.25 -0.13 26.50
CA GLU A 25 16.84 -0.58 25.23
C GLU A 25 15.87 -1.42 24.41
N ILE A 26 15.10 -2.31 25.04
CA ILE A 26 14.02 -3.06 24.38
C ILE A 26 12.96 -2.08 23.85
N TYR A 27 12.61 -1.06 24.64
CA TYR A 27 11.71 0.01 24.23
C TYR A 27 12.25 0.79 23.01
N LYS A 28 13.52 1.23 23.07
CA LYS A 28 14.19 1.91 21.93
C LYS A 28 14.23 1.04 20.67
N MET A 29 14.49 -0.26 20.80
CA MET A 29 14.52 -1.21 19.67
C MET A 29 13.13 -1.49 19.07
N ALA A 30 12.09 -1.63 19.90
CA ALA A 30 10.73 -1.85 19.42
C ALA A 30 10.14 -0.57 18.79
N HIS A 31 10.49 0.60 19.31
CA HIS A 31 10.11 1.89 18.74
C HIS A 31 10.75 2.14 17.37
N SER A 32 12.05 1.87 17.24
CA SER A 32 12.77 2.02 15.96
C SER A 32 12.25 1.08 14.86
N LYS A 33 11.83 -0.15 15.23
CA LYS A 33 11.17 -1.09 14.31
C LYS A 33 9.82 -0.56 13.80
N SER A 34 9.06 0.14 14.63
CA SER A 34 7.74 0.68 14.25
C SER A 34 7.87 1.89 13.31
N SER A 35 8.83 2.79 13.55
CA SER A 35 9.18 3.86 12.60
C SER A 35 9.65 3.29 11.26
N SER A 36 10.41 2.19 11.26
CA SER A 36 10.88 1.54 10.04
C SER A 36 9.74 0.95 9.20
N ILE A 37 8.70 0.38 9.81
CA ILE A 37 7.53 -0.14 9.09
C ILE A 37 6.79 1.00 8.36
N VAL A 38 6.70 2.17 8.99
CA VAL A 38 6.04 3.34 8.39
C VAL A 38 6.87 3.91 7.25
N LYS A 39 8.20 3.91 7.38
CA LYS A 39 9.11 4.22 6.25
C LYS A 39 8.84 3.30 5.07
N TRP A 40 8.70 1.99 5.30
CA TRP A 40 8.36 1.04 4.25
C TRP A 40 7.01 1.32 3.61
N ILE A 41 5.98 1.70 4.39
CA ILE A 41 4.67 2.10 3.83
C ILE A 41 4.82 3.32 2.90
N PHE A 42 5.62 4.32 3.28
CA PHE A 42 5.89 5.48 2.45
C PHE A 42 6.65 5.11 1.17
N ILE A 43 7.70 4.30 1.28
CA ILE A 43 8.51 3.83 0.14
C ILE A 43 7.65 3.02 -0.84
N ILE A 44 6.80 2.11 -0.33
CA ILE A 44 5.87 1.33 -1.17
C ILE A 44 4.89 2.26 -1.89
N GLY A 45 4.35 3.28 -1.24
CA GLY A 45 3.47 4.26 -1.90
C GLY A 45 4.16 5.03 -3.03
N ILE A 46 5.44 5.40 -2.87
CA ILE A 46 6.23 6.02 -3.95
C ILE A 46 6.51 5.01 -5.06
N LEU A 47 6.93 3.80 -4.72
CA LEU A 47 7.20 2.74 -5.70
C LEU A 47 5.95 2.42 -6.52
N GLU A 48 4.78 2.34 -5.89
CA GLU A 48 3.52 2.10 -6.58
C GLU A 48 3.20 3.22 -7.56
N PHE A 49 3.33 4.50 -7.13
CA PHE A 49 3.14 5.64 -8.02
C PHE A 49 4.13 5.60 -9.20
N VAL A 50 5.41 5.35 -8.93
CA VAL A 50 6.45 5.29 -9.97
C VAL A 50 6.18 4.12 -10.92
N ILE A 51 5.96 2.91 -10.41
CA ILE A 51 5.74 1.70 -11.22
C ILE A 51 4.51 1.85 -12.11
N LEU A 52 3.37 2.30 -11.55
CA LEU A 52 2.14 2.47 -12.33
C LEU A 52 2.28 3.54 -13.41
N ASN A 53 2.97 4.66 -13.14
CA ASN A 53 3.23 5.67 -14.15
C ASN A 53 4.30 5.23 -15.16
N SER A 54 5.25 4.38 -14.76
CA SER A 54 6.29 3.85 -15.64
C SER A 54 5.72 2.88 -16.67
N LEU A 55 4.57 2.26 -16.42
CA LEU A 55 3.88 1.41 -17.39
C LEU A 55 3.55 2.16 -18.68
N TYR A 56 3.40 3.49 -18.63
CA TYR A 56 3.17 4.32 -19.81
C TYR A 56 4.31 4.22 -20.85
N PHE A 57 5.54 3.95 -20.42
CA PHE A 57 6.68 3.75 -21.33
C PHE A 57 6.65 2.40 -22.06
N PHE A 58 5.90 1.43 -21.54
CA PHE A 58 5.82 0.08 -22.10
C PHE A 58 4.56 -0.15 -22.93
N ILE A 59 3.61 0.80 -22.91
CA ILE A 59 2.35 0.73 -23.63
C ILE A 59 2.42 1.66 -24.84
N ASP A 60 1.94 1.20 -25.98
CA ASP A 60 1.76 2.03 -27.17
C ASP A 60 0.55 2.95 -26.96
N THR A 61 0.83 4.15 -26.46
CA THR A 61 -0.18 5.11 -26.00
C THR A 61 -0.93 5.75 -27.16
N ASP A 62 -0.28 5.86 -28.32
CA ASP A 62 -0.87 6.44 -29.52
C ASP A 62 -2.01 5.56 -30.02
N LYS A 63 -1.80 4.23 -30.07
CA LYS A 63 -2.88 3.28 -30.40
C LYS A 63 -4.04 3.32 -29.42
N ALA A 64 -3.74 3.38 -28.11
CA ALA A 64 -4.79 3.46 -27.10
C ALA A 64 -5.61 4.75 -27.21
N MET A 65 -4.96 5.88 -27.49
CA MET A 65 -5.61 7.18 -27.65
C MET A 65 -6.49 7.22 -28.90
N LEU A 66 -6.05 6.62 -30.01
CA LEU A 66 -6.85 6.49 -31.24
C LEU A 66 -8.15 5.71 -31.00
N GLU A 67 -8.13 4.67 -30.17
CA GLU A 67 -9.36 3.95 -29.81
C GLU A 67 -10.31 4.81 -28.97
N TYR A 68 -9.79 5.62 -28.04
CA TYR A 68 -10.62 6.57 -27.29
C TYR A 68 -11.19 7.68 -28.18
N GLU A 69 -10.43 8.15 -29.17
CA GLU A 69 -10.88 9.15 -30.15
C GLU A 69 -12.05 8.61 -30.98
N LYS A 70 -11.95 7.37 -31.49
CA LYS A 70 -13.05 6.69 -32.22
C LYS A 70 -14.33 6.59 -31.40
N LEU A 71 -14.21 6.45 -30.08
CA LEU A 71 -15.35 6.38 -29.15
C LEU A 71 -15.84 7.77 -28.69
N GLY A 72 -15.23 8.86 -29.15
CA GLY A 72 -15.55 10.22 -28.71
C GLY A 72 -15.17 10.50 -27.24
N LEU A 73 -14.29 9.67 -26.67
CA LEU A 73 -13.90 9.71 -25.26
C LEU A 73 -12.62 10.51 -24.99
N GLU A 74 -11.93 11.00 -26.02
CA GLU A 74 -10.65 11.70 -25.91
C GLU A 74 -10.65 12.79 -24.82
N ASN A 75 -11.57 13.74 -24.92
CA ASN A 75 -11.71 14.83 -23.95
C ASN A 75 -12.01 14.31 -22.54
N PHE A 76 -12.90 13.32 -22.41
CA PHE A 76 -13.26 12.73 -21.13
C PHE A 76 -12.03 12.06 -20.47
N ILE A 77 -11.28 11.26 -21.23
CA ILE A 77 -10.07 10.59 -20.75
C ILE A 77 -9.00 11.63 -20.38
N TYR A 78 -8.79 12.64 -21.21
CA TYR A 78 -7.81 13.70 -20.93
C TYR A 78 -8.12 14.46 -19.64
N TYR A 79 -9.33 15.00 -19.48
CA TYR A 79 -9.70 15.74 -18.28
C TYR A 79 -9.78 14.86 -17.03
N SER A 80 -10.24 13.61 -17.17
CA SER A 80 -10.29 12.67 -16.05
C SER A 80 -8.90 12.24 -15.58
N GLN A 81 -7.94 12.08 -16.49
CA GLN A 81 -6.54 11.83 -16.14
C GLN A 81 -5.92 13.01 -15.40
N ILE A 82 -6.13 14.24 -15.87
CA ILE A 82 -5.67 15.45 -15.17
C ILE A 82 -6.23 15.48 -13.74
N ALA A 83 -7.54 15.26 -13.58
CA ALA A 83 -8.18 15.24 -12.28
C ALA A 83 -7.62 14.11 -11.39
N ALA A 84 -7.42 12.91 -11.94
CA ALA A 84 -6.82 11.80 -11.24
C ALA A 84 -5.40 12.11 -10.78
N TYR A 85 -4.59 12.77 -11.61
CA TYR A 85 -3.24 13.18 -11.24
C TYR A 85 -3.21 14.19 -10.10
N VAL A 86 -4.08 15.18 -10.10
CA VAL A 86 -4.21 16.13 -8.97
C VAL A 86 -4.50 15.38 -7.67
N ILE A 87 -5.41 14.40 -7.70
CA ILE A 87 -5.75 13.59 -6.53
C ILE A 87 -4.57 12.67 -6.12
N LEU A 88 -3.85 12.10 -7.08
CA LEU A 88 -2.65 11.29 -6.81
C LEU A 88 -1.55 12.12 -6.13
N PHE A 89 -1.30 13.35 -6.61
CA PHE A 89 -0.35 14.27 -5.96
C PHE A 89 -0.79 14.63 -4.53
N TYR A 90 -2.09 14.83 -4.30
CA TYR A 90 -2.62 15.00 -2.95
C TYR A 90 -2.31 13.78 -2.05
N PHE A 91 -2.48 12.56 -2.55
CA PHE A 91 -2.13 11.35 -1.80
C PHE A 91 -0.63 11.21 -1.56
N LEU A 92 0.23 11.55 -2.52
CA LEU A 92 1.69 11.61 -2.34
C LEU A 92 2.06 12.57 -1.22
N TRP A 93 1.47 13.76 -1.20
CA TRP A 93 1.68 14.73 -0.13
C TRP A 93 1.20 14.20 1.23
N MET A 94 0.03 13.55 1.28
CA MET A 94 -0.46 12.89 2.50
C MET A 94 0.46 11.76 2.97
N PHE A 95 1.02 10.97 2.06
CA PHE A 95 2.00 9.93 2.40
C PHE A 95 3.28 10.54 2.98
N TYR A 96 3.79 11.61 2.37
CA TYR A 96 4.94 12.36 2.89
C TYR A 96 4.67 12.93 4.28
N GLN A 97 3.49 13.51 4.50
CA GLN A 97 3.06 14.01 5.81
C GLN A 97 3.00 12.89 6.85
N ASN A 98 2.45 11.73 6.51
CA ASN A 98 2.38 10.59 7.41
C ASN A 98 3.77 10.05 7.77
N TYR A 99 4.70 10.01 6.81
CA TYR A 99 6.10 9.69 7.04
C TYR A 99 6.76 10.68 8.00
N LYS A 100 6.72 11.99 7.67
CA LYS A 100 7.39 13.04 8.47
C LYS A 100 6.82 13.13 9.88
N ARG A 101 5.54 12.86 10.06
CA ARG A 101 4.88 12.90 11.38
C ARG A 101 5.30 11.77 12.29
N ILE A 102 5.76 10.62 11.77
CA ILE A 102 6.15 9.47 12.60
C ILE A 102 7.64 9.58 12.90
N SER A 103 7.95 10.28 13.99
CA SER A 103 9.31 10.48 14.49
C SER A 103 9.63 9.41 15.54
N THR A 104 10.91 8.98 15.60
CA THR A 104 11.45 8.01 16.56
C THR A 104 11.43 8.49 18.02
N ILE A 105 10.76 9.61 18.31
CA ILE A 105 10.68 10.24 19.64
C ILE A 105 9.25 10.24 20.18
N ASP A 106 8.25 9.83 19.38
CA ASP A 106 6.84 9.83 19.82
C ASP A 106 6.53 8.76 20.87
N SER A 107 5.68 9.08 21.84
CA SER A 107 5.17 8.06 22.78
C SER A 107 4.33 6.99 22.08
N THR A 108 4.26 5.80 22.68
CA THR A 108 3.60 4.60 22.14
C THR A 108 2.14 4.86 21.69
N LYS A 109 1.40 5.68 22.44
CA LYS A 109 0.01 6.08 22.13
C LYS A 109 -0.09 7.02 20.93
N ILE A 110 0.84 7.96 20.80
CA ILE A 110 0.90 8.92 19.67
C ILE A 110 1.24 8.18 18.38
N LEU A 111 2.19 7.25 18.47
CA LEU A 111 2.57 6.37 17.37
C LEU A 111 1.36 5.57 16.84
N MET A 112 0.56 4.96 17.72
CA MET A 112 -0.67 4.25 17.34
C MET A 112 -1.65 5.13 16.54
N LYS A 113 -1.92 6.35 17.01
CA LYS A 113 -2.85 7.27 16.33
C LYS A 113 -2.34 7.63 14.93
N LYS A 114 -1.03 7.84 14.78
CA LYS A 114 -0.38 8.13 13.48
C LYS A 114 -0.42 6.92 12.54
N ILE A 115 -0.27 5.71 13.06
CA ILE A 115 -0.38 4.45 12.30
C ILE A 115 -1.80 4.24 11.77
N ILE A 116 -2.81 4.41 12.61
CA ILE A 116 -4.22 4.27 12.18
C ILE A 116 -4.55 5.28 11.09
N LYS A 117 -4.07 6.53 11.23
CA LYS A 117 -4.22 7.56 10.19
C LYS A 117 -3.50 7.19 8.90
N THR A 118 -2.30 6.63 8.99
CA THR A 118 -1.54 6.14 7.83
C THR A 118 -2.30 5.03 7.12
N ARG A 119 -2.83 4.04 7.87
CA ARG A 119 -3.68 2.96 7.33
C ARG A 119 -4.92 3.50 6.61
N LYS A 120 -5.60 4.48 7.20
CA LYS A 120 -6.77 5.12 6.57
C LYS A 120 -6.38 5.83 5.28
N THR A 121 -5.24 6.52 5.27
CA THR A 121 -4.71 7.21 4.09
C THR A 121 -4.45 6.23 2.96
N VAL A 122 -3.70 5.16 3.22
CA VAL A 122 -3.41 4.12 2.23
C VAL A 122 -4.70 3.49 1.72
N ARG A 123 -5.63 3.12 2.63
CA ARG A 123 -6.90 2.51 2.22
C ARG A 123 -7.70 3.42 1.28
N ASN A 124 -7.76 4.71 1.59
CA ASN A 124 -8.47 5.68 0.75
C ASN A 124 -7.77 5.86 -0.60
N TYR A 125 -6.44 5.86 -0.64
CA TYR A 125 -5.66 5.92 -1.87
C TYR A 125 -5.95 4.72 -2.78
N VAL A 126 -5.92 3.51 -2.21
CA VAL A 126 -6.21 2.27 -2.97
C VAL A 126 -7.66 2.24 -3.44
N LEU A 127 -8.62 2.63 -2.59
CA LEU A 127 -10.03 2.70 -2.97
C LEU A 127 -10.29 3.73 -4.08
N PHE A 128 -9.58 4.86 -4.06
CA PHE A 128 -9.63 5.84 -5.14
C PHE A 128 -9.12 5.24 -6.45
N ASN A 129 -7.94 4.60 -6.46
CA ASN A 129 -7.40 3.98 -7.68
C ASN A 129 -8.31 2.87 -8.23
N LEU A 130 -8.81 1.99 -7.36
CA LEU A 130 -9.79 0.95 -7.73
C LEU A 130 -11.07 1.56 -8.30
N GLY A 131 -11.60 2.59 -7.65
CA GLY A 131 -12.81 3.28 -8.09
C GLY A 131 -12.63 3.99 -9.43
N TYR A 132 -11.48 4.65 -9.62
CA TYR A 132 -11.13 5.30 -10.89
C TYR A 132 -11.02 4.28 -12.03
N LEU A 133 -10.32 3.16 -11.81
CA LEU A 133 -10.23 2.07 -12.78
C LEU A 133 -11.61 1.53 -13.15
N ALA A 134 -12.46 1.25 -12.16
CA ALA A 134 -13.82 0.78 -12.39
C ALA A 134 -14.66 1.79 -13.17
N LEU A 135 -14.53 3.09 -12.87
CA LEU A 135 -15.24 4.17 -13.55
C LEU A 135 -14.83 4.25 -15.03
N ILE A 136 -13.53 4.21 -15.34
CA ILE A 136 -13.05 4.22 -16.73
C ILE A 136 -13.58 3.01 -17.49
N MET A 137 -13.51 1.81 -16.90
CA MET A 137 -14.04 0.58 -17.52
C MET A 137 -15.54 0.70 -17.83
N ILE A 138 -16.35 1.19 -16.88
CA ILE A 138 -17.79 1.37 -17.08
C ILE A 138 -18.08 2.37 -18.21
N VAL A 139 -17.39 3.50 -18.24
CA VAL A 139 -17.60 4.54 -19.26
C VAL A 139 -17.19 4.04 -20.65
N VAL A 140 -16.05 3.37 -20.76
CA VAL A 140 -15.59 2.77 -22.02
C VAL A 140 -16.59 1.71 -22.50
N THR A 141 -17.06 0.81 -21.64
CA THR A 141 -18.06 -0.19 -22.03
C THR A 141 -19.39 0.43 -22.44
N ALA A 142 -19.87 1.44 -21.70
CA ALA A 142 -21.13 2.12 -22.01
C ALA A 142 -21.07 2.82 -23.38
N THR A 143 -19.96 3.51 -23.67
CA THR A 143 -19.75 4.17 -24.96
C THR A 143 -19.58 3.18 -26.10
N THR A 144 -18.80 2.10 -25.92
CA THR A 144 -18.67 1.03 -26.93
C THR A 144 -20.02 0.39 -27.27
N ILE A 145 -20.90 0.18 -26.28
CA ILE A 145 -22.25 -0.34 -26.54
C ILE A 145 -23.07 0.69 -27.31
N ASN A 146 -23.01 1.96 -26.90
CA ASN A 146 -23.77 3.03 -27.53
C ASN A 146 -23.36 3.29 -28.99
N THR A 147 -22.06 3.23 -29.30
CA THR A 147 -21.55 3.42 -30.66
C THR A 147 -21.91 2.27 -31.61
N ASN A 148 -22.10 1.06 -31.07
CA ASN A 148 -22.40 -0.14 -31.86
C ASN A 148 -23.84 -0.65 -31.63
N ILE A 149 -24.73 0.21 -31.12
CA ILE A 149 -26.07 -0.21 -30.67
C ILE A 149 -26.93 -0.75 -31.82
N ASP A 150 -26.71 -0.25 -33.03
CA ASP A 150 -27.44 -0.66 -34.23
C ASP A 150 -26.89 -1.97 -34.85
N GLU A 151 -25.63 -2.30 -34.55
CA GLU A 151 -24.97 -3.52 -35.03
C GLU A 151 -25.09 -4.69 -34.06
N LEU A 152 -25.22 -4.39 -32.75
CA LEU A 152 -25.25 -5.39 -31.69
C LEU A 152 -26.67 -5.82 -31.36
N ASN A 153 -26.90 -7.14 -31.34
CA ASN A 153 -28.16 -7.70 -30.83
C ASN A 153 -28.21 -7.60 -29.29
N ASN A 154 -29.41 -7.51 -28.70
CA ASN A 154 -29.65 -7.49 -27.25
C ASN A 154 -28.90 -8.59 -26.49
N LYS A 155 -28.77 -9.79 -27.06
CA LYS A 155 -27.99 -10.90 -26.47
C LYS A 155 -26.49 -10.60 -26.41
N GLN A 156 -25.94 -9.95 -27.43
CA GLN A 156 -24.52 -9.59 -27.48
C GLN A 156 -24.21 -8.45 -26.51
N ILE A 157 -25.08 -7.44 -26.44
CA ILE A 157 -24.96 -6.35 -25.46
C ILE A 157 -24.94 -6.91 -24.02
N PHE A 158 -25.87 -7.81 -23.71
CA PHE A 158 -25.91 -8.46 -22.40
C PHE A 158 -24.64 -9.26 -22.08
N LEU A 159 -24.10 -9.98 -23.07
CA LEU A 159 -22.85 -10.73 -22.93
C LEU A 159 -21.66 -9.80 -22.67
N VAL A 160 -21.54 -8.71 -23.42
CA VAL A 160 -20.48 -7.70 -23.25
C VAL A 160 -20.53 -7.08 -21.85
N ILE A 161 -21.72 -6.72 -21.36
CA ILE A 161 -21.89 -6.19 -20.00
C ILE A 161 -21.44 -7.20 -18.95
N ILE A 162 -21.88 -8.45 -19.03
CA ILE A 162 -21.50 -9.50 -18.09
C ILE A 162 -19.99 -9.76 -18.14
N ALA A 163 -19.42 -9.90 -19.33
CA ALA A 163 -18.00 -10.17 -19.51
C ALA A 163 -17.15 -9.04 -18.91
N THR A 164 -17.53 -7.78 -19.17
CA THR A 164 -16.83 -6.62 -18.63
C THR A 164 -17.00 -6.52 -17.10
N LEU A 165 -18.18 -6.82 -16.58
CA LEU A 165 -18.44 -6.82 -15.14
C LEU A 165 -17.57 -7.88 -14.43
N ILE A 166 -17.50 -9.09 -14.96
CA ILE A 166 -16.65 -10.17 -14.43
C ILE A 166 -15.18 -9.77 -14.51
N ALA A 167 -14.71 -9.27 -15.66
CA ALA A 167 -13.33 -8.82 -15.84
C ALA A 167 -12.96 -7.71 -14.84
N THR A 168 -13.86 -6.73 -14.65
CA THR A 168 -13.66 -5.64 -13.70
C THR A 168 -13.59 -6.19 -12.27
N LEU A 169 -14.51 -7.06 -11.86
CA LEU A 169 -14.50 -7.67 -10.53
C LEU A 169 -13.25 -8.51 -10.28
N LEU A 170 -12.77 -9.25 -11.29
CA LEU A 170 -11.53 -10.02 -11.20
C LEU A 170 -10.33 -9.10 -10.98
N ILE A 171 -10.17 -8.04 -11.78
CA ILE A 171 -9.07 -7.07 -11.64
C ILE A 171 -9.11 -6.40 -10.27
N LEU A 172 -10.29 -5.90 -9.86
CA LEU A 172 -10.47 -5.28 -8.54
C LEU A 172 -10.16 -6.27 -7.40
N GLY A 173 -10.58 -7.54 -7.54
CA GLY A 173 -10.30 -8.59 -6.58
C GLY A 173 -8.80 -8.90 -6.44
N ILE A 174 -8.08 -9.01 -7.56
CA ILE A 174 -6.63 -9.22 -7.57
C ILE A 174 -5.91 -8.05 -6.89
N LEU A 175 -6.21 -6.82 -7.28
CA LEU A 175 -5.61 -5.61 -6.71
C LEU A 175 -5.91 -5.48 -5.21
N TRP A 176 -7.13 -5.81 -4.79
CA TRP A 176 -7.50 -5.83 -3.38
C TRP A 176 -6.74 -6.92 -2.59
N LEU A 177 -6.52 -8.09 -3.18
CA LEU A 177 -5.75 -9.17 -2.57
C LEU A 177 -4.28 -8.76 -2.41
N PHE A 178 -3.67 -8.13 -3.42
CA PHE A 178 -2.35 -7.51 -3.32
C PHE A 178 -2.28 -6.50 -2.17
N TYR A 179 -3.28 -5.63 -2.04
CA TYR A 179 -3.37 -4.69 -0.92
C TYR A 179 -3.42 -5.41 0.43
N GLN A 180 -4.25 -6.44 0.56
CA GLN A 180 -4.37 -7.19 1.80
C GLN A 180 -3.06 -7.88 2.17
N LEU A 181 -2.31 -8.37 1.18
CA LEU A 181 -1.04 -9.04 1.39
C LEU A 181 0.05 -8.06 1.80
N LEU A 182 0.27 -6.99 1.02
CA LEU A 182 1.31 -6.00 1.27
C LEU A 182 1.07 -5.24 2.58
N TYR A 183 -0.10 -4.61 2.72
CA TYR A 183 -0.38 -3.76 3.88
C TYR A 183 -0.83 -4.57 5.08
N GLY A 184 -1.53 -5.70 4.90
CA GLY A 184 -1.98 -6.55 6.00
C GLY A 184 -0.82 -7.13 6.79
N ILE A 185 0.25 -7.60 6.14
CA ILE A 185 1.44 -8.12 6.83
C ILE A 185 2.14 -7.01 7.63
N LEU A 186 2.35 -5.84 7.02
CA LEU A 186 3.00 -4.69 7.66
C LEU A 186 2.22 -4.22 8.90
N LEU A 187 0.90 -4.11 8.78
CA LEU A 187 0.02 -3.67 9.86
C LEU A 187 -0.08 -4.70 10.98
N ARG A 188 -0.06 -6.01 10.66
CA ARG A 188 -0.07 -7.08 11.66
C ARG A 188 1.22 -7.09 12.47
N LYS A 189 2.36 -6.90 11.81
CA LYS A 189 3.68 -6.79 12.45
C LYS A 189 3.76 -5.58 13.38
N LEU A 190 3.18 -4.47 12.94
CA LEU A 190 3.12 -3.22 13.68
C LEU A 190 2.23 -3.32 14.95
N ASN A 191 1.06 -3.94 14.84
CA ASN A 191 0.17 -4.18 15.98
C ASN A 191 0.80 -5.13 17.02
N ARG A 192 1.61 -6.10 16.57
CA ARG A 192 2.35 -6.99 17.48
C ARG A 192 3.42 -6.24 18.28
N ASN A 193 4.26 -5.45 17.60
CA ASN A 193 5.26 -4.59 18.26
C ASN A 193 4.61 -3.63 19.27
N TYR A 194 3.44 -3.08 18.96
CA TYR A 194 2.69 -2.26 19.91
C TYR A 194 2.27 -3.04 21.17
N LYS A 195 1.67 -4.23 21.03
CA LYS A 195 1.23 -5.01 22.19
C LYS A 195 2.40 -5.36 23.11
N GLU A 196 3.58 -5.52 22.55
CA GLU A 196 4.82 -5.70 23.31
C GLU A 196 5.23 -4.41 24.03
N LEU A 197 5.23 -3.26 23.34
CA LEU A 197 5.52 -1.95 23.96
C LEU A 197 4.52 -1.53 25.06
N ALA A 198 3.22 -1.73 24.85
CA ALA A 198 2.18 -1.35 25.81
C ALA A 198 2.32 -2.12 27.14
N LYS A 199 2.70 -3.40 27.08
CA LYS A 199 2.98 -4.21 28.27
C LYS A 199 4.20 -3.71 29.06
N LEU A 200 5.14 -3.05 28.41
CA LEU A 200 6.33 -2.49 29.05
C LEU A 200 6.07 -1.10 29.65
N ASP A 201 5.19 -0.30 29.04
CA ASP A 201 4.70 0.97 29.61
C ASP A 201 3.83 0.72 30.86
N ASP A 202 2.98 -0.32 30.87
CA ASP A 202 2.12 -0.64 32.02
C ASP A 202 2.87 -1.32 33.20
N ALA A 203 4.11 -1.77 32.97
CA ALA A 203 4.94 -2.46 33.96
C ALA A 203 5.97 -1.53 34.66
N ASN A 204 6.09 -0.28 34.21
CA ASN A 204 6.85 0.81 34.85
C ASN A 204 5.90 1.79 35.54
#